data_AF-F2B1B6-F1
#
_entry.id   AF-F2B1B6-F1
#
_cell.length_a   1.000
_cell.length_b   1.000
_cell.length_c   1.000
_cell.angle_alpha   90.00
_cell.angle_beta   90.00
_cell.angle_gamma   90.00
#
_symmetry.space_group_name_H-M   'P 1'
#
loop_
_entity.id
_entity.type
_entity.pdbx_description
1 polymer ?
#
loop_
_entity_poly.entity_id
_entity_poly.type
_entity_poly.pdbx_seq_one_letter_code
_entity_poly.pdbx_strand_id
1 'polypeptide(L)'
;MTGDIEAPNGIGLSPDGKTLYVIPSMQAEMLAYDVLAPGKIGPQRVLCKVQQVEGETSRGGDGMATDVEGNLYITTHLGIQIFSPEGEARGIVAFPEIPANVTFGGPEFKTMYATARKSLYSVEMPIAGFREFPAN
;
A
#
# COMPACT_ATOMS: atom_id res chain seq x y z
N MET A 1 -11.12 -17.85 4.08
CA MET A 1 -11.54 -16.49 3.69
C MET A 1 -11.88 -15.72 4.94
N THR A 2 -11.37 -14.50 5.08
CA THR A 2 -11.50 -13.60 6.23
C THR A 2 -12.81 -12.82 6.15
N GLY A 3 -13.96 -13.49 6.10
CA GLY A 3 -15.28 -12.95 5.71
C GLY A 3 -15.81 -11.71 6.46
N ASP A 4 -15.00 -11.09 7.31
CA ASP A 4 -15.34 -10.04 8.27
C ASP A 4 -14.63 -8.69 7.97
N ILE A 5 -13.91 -8.55 6.85
CA ILE A 5 -13.28 -7.27 6.46
C ILE A 5 -14.28 -6.44 5.65
N GLU A 6 -14.66 -5.28 6.18
CA GLU A 6 -15.52 -4.33 5.47
C GLU A 6 -14.71 -3.56 4.41
N ALA A 7 -15.16 -3.61 3.15
CA ALA A 7 -14.56 -2.90 2.01
C ALA A 7 -13.03 -3.11 1.85
N PRO A 8 -12.54 -4.37 1.73
CA PRO A 8 -11.13 -4.63 1.41
C PRO A 8 -10.79 -4.00 0.06
N ASN A 9 -9.65 -3.33 -0.04
CA ASN A 9 -9.29 -2.62 -1.25
C ASN A 9 -7.83 -2.90 -1.65
N GLY A 10 -6.87 -2.14 -1.12
CA GLY A 10 -5.46 -2.34 -1.41
C GLY A 10 -4.98 -3.69 -0.92
N ILE A 11 -4.24 -4.39 -1.77
CA ILE A 11 -3.71 -5.72 -1.52
C ILE A 11 -2.31 -5.83 -2.13
N GLY A 12 -1.42 -6.53 -1.45
CA GLY A 12 -0.07 -6.78 -1.94
C GLY A 12 0.66 -7.81 -1.10
N LEU A 13 1.76 -8.34 -1.63
CA LEU A 13 2.65 -9.25 -0.89
C LEU A 13 3.94 -8.54 -0.48
N SER A 14 4.54 -9.00 0.62
CA SER A 14 5.94 -8.68 0.92
C SER A 14 6.85 -9.17 -0.22
N PRO A 15 8.01 -8.55 -0.45
CA PRO A 15 8.94 -8.99 -1.51
C PRO A 15 9.36 -10.46 -1.40
N ASP A 16 9.41 -11.01 -0.18
CA ASP A 16 9.72 -12.42 0.07
C ASP A 16 8.49 -13.35 0.02
N GLY A 17 7.30 -12.81 -0.27
CA GLY A 17 6.03 -13.53 -0.41
C GLY A 17 5.46 -14.09 0.90
N LYS A 18 6.05 -13.77 2.06
CA LYS A 18 5.64 -14.35 3.35
C LYS A 18 4.55 -13.58 4.07
N THR A 19 4.26 -12.34 3.67
CA THR A 19 3.19 -11.54 4.26
C THR A 19 2.24 -11.07 3.17
N LEU A 20 0.94 -11.33 3.37
CA LEU A 20 -0.13 -10.68 2.62
C LEU A 20 -0.56 -9.43 3.39
N TYR A 21 -0.64 -8.31 2.69
CA TYR A 21 -1.18 -7.08 3.23
C TYR A 21 -2.54 -6.76 2.63
N VAL A 22 -3.43 -6.21 3.44
CA VAL A 22 -4.75 -5.72 3.01
C VAL A 22 -5.03 -4.39 3.72
N ILE A 23 -5.32 -3.34 2.96
CA ILE A 23 -5.82 -2.07 3.50
C ILE A 23 -7.26 -1.87 3.05
N PRO A 24 -8.24 -1.91 3.98
CA PRO A 24 -9.62 -1.63 3.65
C PRO A 24 -9.88 -0.13 3.50
N SER A 25 -10.93 0.26 2.77
CA SER A 25 -11.25 1.67 2.53
C SER A 25 -11.97 2.36 3.67
N MET A 26 -12.56 1.60 4.60
CA MET A 26 -13.37 2.12 5.70
C MET A 26 -12.71 1.98 7.08
N GLN A 27 -11.45 1.52 7.15
CA GLN A 27 -10.70 1.39 8.39
C GLN A 27 -9.26 1.93 8.24
N ALA A 28 -8.74 2.57 9.27
CA ALA A 28 -7.40 3.16 9.20
C ALA A 28 -6.27 2.12 9.34
N GLU A 29 -6.57 0.94 9.87
CA GLU A 29 -5.62 -0.13 10.12
C GLU A 29 -5.28 -0.90 8.83
N MET A 30 -3.99 -0.97 8.50
CA MET A 30 -3.50 -1.92 7.51
C MET A 30 -3.37 -3.30 8.16
N LEU A 31 -4.04 -4.26 7.56
CA LEU A 31 -4.02 -5.65 8.00
C LEU A 31 -2.87 -6.39 7.32
N ALA A 32 -2.32 -7.35 8.05
CA ALA A 32 -1.31 -8.24 7.56
C ALA A 32 -1.60 -9.67 8.02
N TYR A 33 -1.19 -10.62 7.19
CA TYR A 33 -1.38 -12.05 7.40
C TYR A 33 -0.12 -12.79 6.95
N ASP A 34 0.32 -13.74 7.75
CA ASP A 34 1.41 -14.63 7.31
C ASP A 34 0.89 -15.54 6.19
N VAL A 35 1.67 -15.70 5.11
CA VAL A 35 1.40 -16.66 4.04
C VAL A 35 1.97 -18.00 4.47
N LEU A 36 1.09 -18.96 4.78
CA LEU A 36 1.47 -20.26 5.33
C LEU A 36 1.71 -21.31 4.25
N ALA A 37 0.99 -21.19 3.12
CA ALA A 37 1.08 -22.04 1.94
C ALA A 37 0.29 -21.39 0.79
N PRO A 38 0.37 -21.88 -0.46
CA PRO A 38 -0.49 -21.42 -1.54
C PRO A 38 -1.97 -21.41 -1.14
N GLY A 39 -2.60 -20.23 -1.19
CA GLY A 39 -4.00 -20.03 -0.81
C GLY A 39 -4.32 -20.13 0.69
N LYS A 40 -3.31 -20.28 1.57
CA LYS A 40 -3.49 -20.38 3.02
C LYS A 40 -2.77 -19.25 3.75
N ILE A 41 -3.53 -18.48 4.51
CA ILE A 41 -3.04 -17.38 5.34
C ILE A 41 -3.23 -17.67 6.83
N GLY A 42 -2.39 -17.06 7.65
CA GLY A 42 -2.43 -17.10 9.11
C GLY A 42 -3.48 -16.15 9.70
N PRO A 43 -3.46 -15.97 11.03
CA PRO A 43 -4.36 -15.04 11.70
C PRO A 43 -4.07 -13.58 11.28
N GLN A 44 -5.11 -12.76 11.34
CA GLN A 44 -5.02 -11.32 11.11
C GLN A 44 -4.18 -10.64 12.20
N ARG A 45 -3.36 -9.66 11.79
CA ARG A 45 -2.77 -8.66 12.69
C ARG A 45 -2.81 -7.28 12.06
N VAL A 46 -2.80 -6.25 12.89
CA VAL A 46 -2.60 -4.86 12.44
C VAL A 46 -1.10 -4.63 12.29
N LEU A 47 -0.67 -4.13 11.13
CA LEU A 47 0.72 -3.76 10.89
C LEU A 47 0.96 -2.29 11.24
N CYS A 48 0.15 -1.40 10.67
CA CYS A 48 0.25 0.03 10.89
C CYS A 48 -1.14 0.68 10.79
N LYS A 49 -1.22 1.96 11.12
CA LYS A 49 -2.42 2.78 11.00
C LYS A 49 -2.11 3.99 10.14
N VAL A 50 -2.86 4.19 9.06
CA VAL A 50 -2.68 5.36 8.20
C VAL A 50 -3.21 6.61 8.88
N GLN A 51 -2.48 7.71 8.72
CA GLN A 51 -2.88 9.02 9.21
C GLN A 51 -4.18 9.45 8.52
N GLN A 52 -5.08 10.05 9.29
CA GLN A 52 -6.37 10.54 8.81
C GLN A 52 -6.31 12.05 8.59
N VAL A 53 -7.17 12.55 7.69
CA VAL A 53 -7.50 13.98 7.65
C VAL A 53 -8.16 14.36 8.98
N GLU A 54 -7.86 15.54 9.52
CA GLU A 54 -8.45 16.00 10.77
C GLU A 54 -9.98 15.98 10.70
N GLY A 55 -10.61 15.34 11.68
CA GLY A 55 -12.07 15.17 11.74
C GLY A 55 -12.62 13.95 10.99
N GLU A 56 -11.81 13.25 10.20
CA GLU A 56 -12.18 11.94 9.62
C GLU A 56 -11.73 10.79 10.53
N THR A 57 -12.59 9.80 10.75
CA THR A 57 -12.31 8.68 11.68
C THR A 57 -12.61 7.29 11.09
N SER A 58 -13.23 7.24 9.91
CA SER A 58 -13.73 6.01 9.28
C SER A 58 -13.25 5.87 7.84
N ARG A 59 -11.98 6.24 7.57
CA ARG A 59 -11.34 6.04 6.28
C ARG A 59 -10.05 5.23 6.40
N GLY A 60 -9.75 4.51 5.34
CA GLY A 60 -8.53 3.76 5.17
C GLY A 60 -7.78 4.13 3.91
N GLY A 61 -7.30 3.10 3.23
CA GLY A 61 -6.61 3.21 1.96
C GLY A 61 -7.43 2.72 0.78
N ASP A 62 -6.89 2.99 -0.40
CA ASP A 62 -7.37 2.45 -1.67
C ASP A 62 -6.28 1.50 -2.20
N GLY A 63 -5.64 1.78 -3.33
CA GLY A 63 -4.50 0.99 -3.83
C GLY A 63 -3.22 1.07 -2.97
N MET A 64 -2.33 0.10 -3.21
CA MET A 64 -1.00 0.06 -2.60
C MET A 64 0.06 -0.54 -3.52
N ALA A 65 1.33 -0.29 -3.19
CA ALA A 65 2.49 -0.94 -3.80
C ALA A 65 3.58 -1.21 -2.74
N THR A 66 4.52 -2.09 -3.07
CA THR A 66 5.74 -2.36 -2.28
C THR A 66 6.99 -1.96 -3.05
N ASP A 67 8.06 -1.60 -2.34
CA ASP A 67 9.39 -1.49 -2.92
C ASP A 67 10.29 -2.69 -2.61
N VAL A 68 11.48 -2.75 -3.21
CA VAL A 68 12.42 -3.88 -3.04
C VAL A 68 12.94 -4.05 -1.61
N GLU A 69 12.83 -3.02 -0.77
CA GLU A 69 13.16 -3.08 0.66
C GLU A 69 11.96 -3.49 1.52
N GLY A 70 10.78 -3.61 0.91
CA GLY A 70 9.53 -3.98 1.56
C GLY A 70 8.77 -2.80 2.17
N ASN A 71 9.15 -1.55 1.87
CA ASN A 71 8.34 -0.41 2.29
C ASN A 71 6.99 -0.44 1.57
N LEU A 72 5.96 0.01 2.26
CA LEU A 72 4.58 0.02 1.81
C LEU A 72 4.18 1.43 1.40
N TYR A 73 3.60 1.56 0.21
CA TYR A 73 3.10 2.81 -0.34
C TYR A 73 1.58 2.69 -0.41
N ILE A 74 0.86 3.43 0.43
CA ILE A 74 -0.59 3.29 0.60
C ILE A 74 -1.27 4.58 0.14
N THR A 75 -2.16 4.51 -0.84
CA THR A 75 -2.93 5.71 -1.24
C THR A 75 -3.99 6.03 -0.20
N THR A 76 -4.04 7.29 0.23
CA THR A 76 -4.95 7.80 1.26
C THR A 76 -5.45 9.20 0.87
N HIS A 77 -6.38 9.74 1.66
CA HIS A 77 -6.87 11.11 1.50
C HIS A 77 -5.78 12.19 1.68
N LEU A 78 -4.66 11.88 2.35
CA LEU A 78 -3.53 12.79 2.54
C LEU A 78 -2.48 12.69 1.42
N GLY A 79 -2.61 11.74 0.49
CA GLY A 79 -1.59 11.37 -0.48
C GLY A 79 -1.16 9.92 -0.33
N ILE A 80 0.05 9.59 -0.79
CA ILE A 80 0.65 8.26 -0.60
C ILE A 80 1.44 8.26 0.70
N GLN A 81 0.98 7.49 1.70
CA GLN A 81 1.70 7.31 2.96
C GLN A 81 2.65 6.13 2.85
N ILE A 82 3.88 6.33 3.33
CA ILE A 82 4.97 5.36 3.24
C ILE A 82 5.24 4.78 4.62
N PHE A 83 5.28 3.46 4.72
CA PHE A 83 5.61 2.73 5.94
C PHE A 83 6.76 1.76 5.70
N SER A 84 7.57 1.51 6.73
CA SER A 84 8.57 0.44 6.70
C SER A 84 7.90 -0.95 6.70
N PRO A 85 8.65 -2.04 6.40
CA PRO A 85 8.13 -3.41 6.54
C PRO A 85 7.60 -3.73 7.94
N GLU A 86 8.13 -3.06 8.97
CA GLU A 86 7.75 -3.19 10.38
C GLU A 86 6.54 -2.31 10.76
N GLY A 87 6.04 -1.48 9.83
CA GLY A 87 4.89 -0.60 10.05
C GLY A 87 5.25 0.79 10.60
N GLU A 88 6.52 1.19 10.58
CA GLU A 88 6.93 2.54 10.99
C GLU A 88 6.64 3.57 9.90
N ALA A 89 5.99 4.69 10.24
CA ALA A 89 5.75 5.76 9.28
C ALA A 89 7.06 6.40 8.80
N ARG A 90 7.23 6.52 7.49
CA ARG A 90 8.39 7.13 6.83
C ARG A 90 8.09 8.52 6.26
N GLY A 91 6.86 8.76 5.82
CA GLY A 91 6.44 10.05 5.29
C GLY A 91 5.20 9.98 4.41
N ILE A 92 4.85 11.12 3.80
CA ILE A 92 3.71 11.25 2.90
C ILE A 92 4.14 11.99 1.64
N VAL A 93 3.83 11.41 0.47
CA VAL A 93 3.92 12.10 -0.82
C VAL A 93 2.55 12.68 -1.12
N ALA A 94 2.43 14.01 -1.00
CA ALA A 94 1.19 14.74 -1.24
C ALA A 94 0.97 15.03 -2.73
N PHE A 95 -0.29 15.04 -3.15
CA PHE A 95 -0.71 15.35 -4.52
C PHE A 95 -1.82 16.40 -4.52
N PRO A 96 -1.99 17.17 -5.61
CA PRO A 96 -3.12 18.11 -5.74
C PRO A 96 -4.50 17.45 -5.70
N GLU A 97 -4.58 16.16 -6.01
CA GLU A 97 -5.80 15.35 -6.02
C GLU A 97 -5.59 14.09 -5.18
N ILE A 98 -6.68 13.55 -4.59
CA ILE A 98 -6.62 12.33 -3.77
C ILE A 98 -6.25 11.13 -4.66
N PRO A 99 -5.13 10.43 -4.41
CA PRO A 99 -4.76 9.24 -5.15
C PRO A 99 -5.68 8.05 -4.82
N ALA A 100 -5.97 7.24 -5.82
CA ALA A 100 -6.73 6.00 -5.71
C ALA A 100 -5.86 4.75 -5.94
N ASN A 101 -4.77 4.86 -6.72
CA ASN A 101 -3.84 3.75 -6.89
C ASN A 101 -2.40 4.25 -7.09
N VAL A 102 -1.44 3.36 -6.85
CA VAL A 102 0.00 3.61 -6.93
C VAL A 102 0.71 2.40 -7.52
N THR A 103 1.72 2.63 -8.35
CA THR A 103 2.63 1.58 -8.84
C THR A 103 4.00 2.15 -9.15
N PHE A 104 4.96 1.29 -9.47
CA PHE A 104 6.30 1.68 -9.89
C PHE A 104 6.56 1.29 -11.34
N GLY A 105 7.42 2.06 -12.00
CA GLY A 105 7.79 1.85 -13.39
C GLY A 105 9.01 2.69 -13.79
N GLY A 106 9.15 2.91 -15.08
CA GLY A 106 10.34 3.55 -15.65
C GLY A 106 11.54 2.60 -15.76
N PRO A 107 12.65 3.04 -16.39
CA PRO A 107 13.79 2.18 -16.73
C PRO A 107 14.44 1.51 -15.51
N GLU A 108 14.58 2.26 -14.41
CA GLU A 108 15.14 1.77 -13.14
C GLU A 108 14.08 1.28 -12.16
N PHE A 109 12.81 1.27 -12.56
CA PHE A 109 11.68 0.96 -11.69
C PHE A 109 11.57 1.86 -10.45
N LYS A 110 12.14 3.07 -10.53
CA LYS A 110 12.16 4.10 -9.48
C LYS A 110 11.15 5.23 -9.69
N THR A 111 10.45 5.23 -10.82
CA THR A 111 9.37 6.20 -11.05
C THR A 111 8.09 5.65 -10.42
N MET A 112 7.64 6.26 -9.33
CA MET A 112 6.33 5.98 -8.72
C MET A 112 5.25 6.74 -9.50
N TYR A 113 4.23 6.03 -9.95
CA TYR A 113 3.05 6.57 -10.62
C TYR A 113 1.84 6.53 -9.70
N ALA A 114 1.02 7.57 -9.71
CA ALA A 114 -0.20 7.65 -8.92
C ALA A 114 -1.39 8.10 -9.78
N THR A 115 -2.45 7.30 -9.81
CA THR A 115 -3.73 7.74 -10.38
C THR A 115 -4.49 8.49 -9.32
N ALA A 116 -4.91 9.71 -9.62
CA ALA A 116 -5.57 10.57 -8.64
C ALA A 116 -6.68 11.36 -9.32
N ARG A 117 -7.92 10.97 -9.02
CA ARG A 117 -9.16 11.53 -9.59
C ARG A 117 -9.11 11.70 -11.11
N LYS A 118 -8.68 12.88 -11.61
CA LYS A 118 -8.68 13.21 -13.05
C LYS A 118 -7.31 13.12 -13.70
N SER A 119 -6.25 12.88 -12.92
CA SER A 119 -4.86 13.01 -13.37
C SER A 119 -4.03 11.78 -13.04
N LEU A 120 -2.91 11.64 -13.77
CA LEU A 120 -1.82 10.71 -13.47
C LEU A 120 -0.60 11.53 -13.08
N TYR A 121 -0.03 11.24 -11.92
CA TYR A 121 1.17 11.88 -11.40
C TYR A 121 2.34 10.90 -11.42
N SER A 122 3.57 11.42 -11.49
CA SER A 122 4.79 10.64 -11.35
C SER A 122 5.80 11.32 -10.42
N VAL A 123 6.48 10.55 -9.60
CA VAL A 123 7.50 11.02 -8.65
C VAL A 123 8.70 10.06 -8.71
N GLU A 124 9.91 10.61 -8.80
CA GLU A 124 11.14 9.80 -8.70
C GLU A 124 11.41 9.43 -7.24
N MET A 125 11.58 8.13 -7.00
CA MET A 125 11.80 7.58 -5.67
C MET A 125 13.26 7.10 -5.51
N PRO A 126 13.83 7.17 -4.31
CA PRO A 126 15.20 6.72 -4.08
C PRO A 126 15.36 5.19 -4.19
N ILE A 127 14.28 4.45 -3.87
CA ILE A 127 14.23 2.99 -3.82
C ILE A 127 13.35 2.50 -4.98
N ALA A 128 13.79 1.45 -5.66
CA ALA A 128 13.03 0.85 -6.76
C ALA A 128 11.82 0.07 -6.23
N GLY A 129 10.70 0.14 -6.94
CA GLY A 129 9.52 -0.67 -6.65
C GLY A 129 9.81 -2.17 -6.69
N PHE A 130 8.95 -2.97 -6.07
CA PHE A 130 8.99 -4.42 -6.20
C PHE A 130 8.26 -4.85 -7.47
N ARG A 131 8.90 -5.69 -8.28
CA ARG A 131 8.28 -6.30 -9.46
C ARG A 131 7.66 -7.63 -9.05
N GLU A 132 6.33 -7.64 -8.86
CA GLU A 132 5.60 -8.86 -8.47
C GLU A 132 5.74 -10.00 -9.49
N PHE A 133 5.96 -9.66 -10.76
CA PHE A 133 6.24 -10.62 -11.83
C PHE A 133 7.54 -10.25 -12.54
N PRO A 134 8.42 -11.21 -12.85
CA PRO A 134 9.60 -10.93 -13.65
C PRO A 134 9.19 -10.38 -15.02
N ALA A 135 9.97 -9.42 -15.53
CA ALA A 135 9.85 -9.02 -16.92
C ALA A 135 10.25 -10.24 -17.78
N ASN A 136 9.34 -10.67 -18.67
CA ASN A 136 9.62 -11.71 -19.66
C ASN A 136 10.80 -11.33 -20.55
#